data_AF-F0GKP7-F1
#
_entry.id   AF-F0GKP7-F1
#
_cell.length_a   1.000
_cell.length_b   1.000
_cell.length_c   1.000
_cell.angle_alpha   90.00
_cell.angle_beta   90.00
_cell.angle_gamma   90.00
#
_symmetry.space_group_name_H-M   'P 1'
#
loop_
_entity.id
_entity.type
_entity.pdbx_description
1 polymer ?
#
loop_
_entity_poly.entity_id
_entity_poly.type
_entity_poly.pdbx_seq_one_letter_code
_entity_poly.pdbx_strand_id
1 'polypeptide(L)'
;MSLKKSPFFELRSGSVDTLLFTVKTTDLDALRAELVKRFEATPEFFADDVVAIDVRRLADGERVALADIRQMLNDVRMRPVGVVASAT
;
A
#
# COMPACT_ATOMS: atom_id res chain seq x y z
N MET A 1 -9.76 19.08 -28.75
CA MET A 1 -11.20 18.74 -28.66
C MET A 1 -11.59 18.75 -27.18
N SER A 2 -12.62 19.53 -26.81
CA SER A 2 -13.08 19.65 -25.43
C SER A 2 -13.94 18.43 -25.07
N LEU A 3 -13.47 17.58 -24.15
CA LEU A 3 -14.33 16.61 -23.48
C LEU A 3 -15.43 17.41 -22.78
N LYS A 4 -16.70 17.26 -23.21
CA LYS A 4 -17.84 17.82 -22.46
C LYS A 4 -17.73 17.33 -21.01
N LYS A 5 -17.55 18.25 -20.05
CA LYS A 5 -17.51 17.92 -18.62
C LYS A 5 -18.80 17.19 -18.26
N SER A 6 -18.67 15.98 -17.75
CA SER A 6 -19.77 15.28 -17.09
C SER A 6 -20.22 16.12 -15.89
N PRO A 7 -21.52 16.28 -15.62
CA PRO A 7 -21.98 16.95 -14.40
C PRO A 7 -21.72 16.10 -13.14
N PHE A 8 -21.37 14.81 -13.31
CA PHE A 8 -21.24 13.87 -12.20
C PHE A 8 -19.80 13.62 -11.76
N PHE A 9 -18.80 13.82 -12.63
CA PHE A 9 -17.40 13.60 -12.28
C PHE A 9 -16.44 14.44 -13.14
N GLU A 10 -15.27 14.71 -12.58
CA GLU A 10 -14.14 15.29 -13.28
C GLU A 10 -12.90 14.42 -13.03
N LEU A 11 -12.14 14.12 -14.08
CA LEU A 11 -10.83 13.48 -13.96
C LEU A 11 -9.76 14.53 -14.17
N ARG A 12 -8.84 14.65 -13.21
CA ARG A 12 -7.70 15.55 -13.27
C ARG A 12 -6.44 14.78 -12.92
N SER A 13 -5.36 15.10 -13.61
CA SER A 13 -4.03 14.65 -13.18
C SER A 13 -3.66 15.33 -11.86
N GLY A 14 -3.03 14.58 -10.97
CA GLY A 14 -2.54 15.04 -9.68
C GLY A 14 -1.51 14.06 -9.12
N SER A 15 -0.81 14.48 -8.07
CA SER A 15 0.10 13.64 -7.28
C SER A 15 -0.45 13.46 -5.87
N VAL A 16 -0.16 12.32 -5.26
CA VAL A 16 -0.45 12.03 -3.85
C VAL A 16 0.86 11.60 -3.21
N ASP A 17 1.27 12.30 -2.17
CA ASP A 17 2.45 11.93 -1.38
C ASP A 17 2.07 10.83 -0.38
N THR A 18 2.78 9.71 -0.42
CA THR A 18 2.50 8.52 0.42
C THR A 18 3.80 7.80 0.76
N LEU A 19 3.82 7.05 1.86
CA LEU A 19 4.91 6.11 2.12
C LEU A 19 4.79 4.88 1.21
N LEU A 20 5.91 4.28 0.85
CA LEU A 20 5.92 3.00 0.14
C LEU A 20 6.13 1.84 1.12
N PHE A 21 5.08 1.04 1.31
CA PHE A 21 5.20 -0.24 2.00
C PHE A 21 5.72 -1.29 1.00
N THR A 22 7.04 -1.46 0.95
CA THR A 22 7.70 -2.36 -0.02
C THR A 22 7.69 -3.81 0.47
N VAL A 23 6.93 -4.67 -0.22
CA VAL A 23 6.86 -6.10 0.04
C VAL A 23 8.02 -6.80 -0.66
N LYS A 24 8.87 -7.48 0.11
CA LYS A 24 10.09 -8.16 -0.37
C LYS A 24 10.07 -9.68 -0.22
N THR A 25 8.98 -10.22 0.31
CA THR A 25 8.81 -11.65 0.59
C THR A 25 7.34 -12.01 0.45
N THR A 26 7.06 -13.26 0.09
CA THR A 26 5.73 -13.86 0.09
C THR A 26 5.33 -14.45 1.44
N ASP A 27 6.27 -14.52 2.40
CA ASP A 27 6.01 -14.94 3.78
C ASP A 27 5.29 -13.82 4.55
N LEU A 28 3.95 -13.89 4.55
CA LEU A 28 3.09 -12.89 5.18
C LEU A 28 3.10 -12.99 6.71
N ASP A 29 3.40 -14.16 7.28
CA ASP A 29 3.50 -14.32 8.73
C ASP A 29 4.76 -13.64 9.26
N ALA A 30 5.90 -13.83 8.60
CA ALA A 30 7.12 -13.12 8.92
C ALA A 30 6.95 -11.60 8.76
N LEU A 31 6.27 -11.16 7.69
CA LEU A 31 5.97 -9.75 7.46
C LEU A 31 5.10 -9.15 8.57
N ARG A 32 4.05 -9.86 8.99
CA ARG A 32 3.18 -9.45 10.09
C ARG A 32 3.93 -9.29 11.40
N ALA A 33 4.74 -10.29 11.77
CA ALA A 33 5.51 -10.26 13.01
C ALA A 33 6.48 -9.07 13.06
N GLU A 34 7.17 -8.81 11.95
CA GLU A 34 8.10 -7.68 11.82
C GLU A 34 7.40 -6.32 11.80
N LEU A 35 6.17 -6.24 11.30
CA LEU A 35 5.35 -5.03 11.32
C LEU A 35 4.87 -4.72 12.75
N VAL A 36 4.32 -5.70 13.46
CA VAL A 36 3.87 -5.56 14.87
C VAL A 36 5.03 -5.14 15.77
N LYS A 37 6.19 -5.81 15.65
CA LYS A 37 7.39 -5.47 16.43
C LYS A 37 7.83 -4.02 16.25
N ARG A 38 7.77 -3.49 15.01
CA ARG A 38 8.11 -2.08 14.75
C ARG A 38 7.04 -1.12 15.26
N PHE A 39 5.78 -1.50 15.13
CA PHE A 39 4.66 -0.72 15.66
C PHE A 39 4.77 -0.57 17.18
N GLU A 40 5.04 -1.65 17.91
CA GLU A 40 5.23 -1.61 19.37
C GLU A 40 6.42 -0.76 19.79
N ALA A 41 7.51 -0.79 19.02
CA ALA A 41 8.71 -0.02 19.32
C ALA A 41 8.53 1.49 19.09
N THR A 42 7.77 1.88 18.05
CA THR A 42 7.58 3.28 17.67
C THR A 42 6.17 3.54 17.11
N PRO A 43 5.11 3.54 17.94
CA PRO A 43 3.72 3.60 17.45
C PRO A 43 3.39 4.89 16.68
N GLU A 44 3.99 6.01 17.09
CA GLU A 44 3.77 7.33 16.51
C GLU A 44 4.14 7.36 15.01
N PHE A 45 5.12 6.55 14.59
CA PHE A 45 5.56 6.44 13.18
C PHE A 45 4.52 5.76 12.27
N PHE A 46 3.51 5.12 12.84
CA PHE A 46 2.47 4.41 12.09
C PHE A 46 1.11 5.11 12.19
N ALA A 47 1.05 6.26 12.85
CA ALA A 47 -0.20 6.91 13.27
C ALA A 47 -0.96 7.49 12.06
N ASP A 48 -1.81 6.65 11.46
CA ASP A 48 -2.71 7.00 10.37
C ASP A 48 -2.00 7.38 9.05
N ASP A 49 -0.71 7.00 8.93
CA ASP A 49 0.09 7.25 7.74
C ASP A 49 -0.50 6.56 6.50
N VAL A 50 -0.53 7.33 5.41
CA VAL A 50 -1.01 6.87 4.12
C VAL A 50 0.10 6.13 3.38
N VAL A 51 -0.18 4.89 2.97
CA VAL A 51 0.81 4.02 2.35
C VAL A 51 0.34 3.46 1.01
N ALA A 52 1.24 3.35 0.05
CA ALA A 52 1.05 2.56 -1.16
C ALA A 52 1.78 1.21 -1.00
N ILE A 53 1.10 0.12 -1.32
CA ILE A 53 1.65 -1.24 -1.27
C ILE A 53 2.51 -1.45 -2.52
N ASP A 54 3.82 -1.52 -2.36
CA ASP A 54 4.75 -1.73 -3.46
C ASP A 54 5.19 -3.20 -3.53
N VAL A 55 4.76 -3.88 -4.59
CA VAL A 55 5.05 -5.32 -4.82
C VAL A 55 6.12 -5.55 -5.89
N ARG A 56 6.74 -4.49 -6.41
CA ARG A 56 7.73 -4.58 -7.52
C ARG A 56 9.01 -5.35 -7.16
N ARG A 57 9.21 -5.67 -5.88
CA ARG A 57 10.38 -6.41 -5.38
C ARG A 57 10.16 -7.90 -5.23
N LEU A 58 8.93 -8.38 -5.44
CA LEU A 58 8.67 -9.82 -5.53
C LEU A 58 9.30 -10.39 -6.81
N ALA A 59 9.78 -11.63 -6.74
CA ALA A 59 10.34 -12.31 -7.89
C ALA A 59 9.26 -12.65 -8.94
N ASP A 60 9.69 -12.97 -10.15
CA ASP A 60 8.77 -13.37 -11.21
C ASP A 60 7.92 -14.58 -10.79
N GLY A 61 6.61 -14.48 -11.01
CA GLY A 61 5.65 -15.50 -10.60
C GLY A 61 5.23 -15.45 -9.13
N GLU A 62 5.95 -14.74 -8.25
CA GLU A 62 5.51 -14.56 -6.87
C GLU A 62 4.28 -13.65 -6.80
N ARG A 63 3.35 -14.01 -5.91
CA ARG A 63 2.09 -13.29 -5.70
C ARG A 63 1.78 -13.28 -4.21
N VAL A 64 1.17 -12.19 -3.77
CA VAL A 64 0.69 -12.00 -2.40
C VAL A 64 -0.76 -11.57 -2.44
N ALA A 65 -1.56 -12.04 -1.50
CA ALA A 65 -2.93 -11.62 -1.36
C ALA A 65 -2.98 -10.19 -0.79
N LEU A 66 -3.40 -9.23 -1.63
CA LEU A 66 -3.50 -7.82 -1.23
C LEU A 66 -4.47 -7.60 -0.07
N ALA A 67 -5.49 -8.45 0.05
CA ALA A 67 -6.44 -8.41 1.17
C ALA A 67 -5.76 -8.64 2.51
N ASP A 68 -4.80 -9.56 2.57
CA ASP A 68 -4.06 -9.90 3.79
C ASP A 68 -3.07 -8.79 4.15
N ILE A 69 -2.39 -8.21 3.15
CA ILE A 69 -1.52 -7.05 3.34
C ILE A 69 -2.31 -5.85 3.85
N ARG A 70 -3.45 -5.55 3.24
CA ARG A 70 -4.35 -4.49 3.68
C ARG A 70 -4.76 -4.69 5.15
N GLN A 71 -5.09 -5.93 5.54
CA GLN A 71 -5.45 -6.23 6.92
C GLN A 71 -4.27 -6.00 7.87
N MET A 72 -3.07 -6.49 7.54
CA MET A 72 -1.86 -6.26 8.35
C MET A 72 -1.58 -4.78 8.59
N LEU A 73 -1.70 -3.95 7.55
CA LEU A 73 -1.50 -2.51 7.65
C LEU A 73 -2.55 -1.83 8.53
N ASN A 74 -3.82 -2.24 8.40
CA ASN A 74 -4.90 -1.72 9.25
C ASN A 74 -4.69 -2.08 10.73
N ASP A 75 -4.18 -3.28 11.03
CA ASP A 75 -3.93 -3.74 12.41
C ASP A 75 -2.89 -2.86 13.13
N VAL A 76 -1.98 -2.23 12.38
CA VAL A 76 -1.00 -1.25 12.89
C VAL A 76 -1.34 0.20 12.54
N ARG A 77 -2.63 0.48 12.25
CA ARG A 77 -3.17 1.82 12.00
C ARG A 77 -2.66 2.56 10.75
N MET A 78 -1.99 1.88 9.82
CA MET A 78 -1.65 2.46 8.51
C MET A 78 -2.84 2.43 7.55
N ARG A 79 -2.86 3.38 6.59
CA ARG A 79 -3.96 3.59 5.64
C ARG A 79 -3.53 3.26 4.20
N PRO A 80 -3.74 2.03 3.72
CA PRO A 80 -3.38 1.67 2.34
C PRO A 80 -4.30 2.37 1.32
N VAL A 81 -3.71 3.02 0.31
CA VAL A 81 -4.46 3.79 -0.72
C VAL A 81 -4.27 3.30 -2.16
N GLY A 82 -3.31 2.42 -2.39
CA GLY A 82 -3.05 1.91 -3.74
C GLY A 82 -1.99 0.82 -3.77
N VAL A 83 -1.78 0.26 -4.96
CA VAL A 83 -0.76 -0.76 -5.23
C VAL A 83 0.16 -0.26 -6.33
N VAL A 84 1.46 -0.36 -6.09
CA VAL A 84 2.49 -0.13 -7.10
C VAL A 84 3.00 -1.48 -7.56
N ALA A 85 2.72 -1.81 -8.82
CA ALA A 85 3.16 -3.03 -9.47
C ALA A 85 3.83 -2.69 -10.79
N SER A 86 4.73 -3.57 -11.25
CA SER A 86 5.27 -3.46 -12.61
C SER A 86 4.16 -3.83 -13.60
N ALA A 87 4.08 -3.11 -14.71
CA ALA A 87 3.24 -3.53 -15.82
C ALA A 87 3.79 -4.87 -16.35
N THR A 88 3.05 -5.95 -16.12
CA THR A 88 3.26 -7.24 -16.79
C THR A 88 2.88 -7.14 -18.25
#